data_AF-A0A7D9LHF1-F1
#
_entry.id   AF-A0A7D9LHF1-F1
#
_cell.length_a   1.000
_cell.length_b   1.000
_cell.length_c   1.000
_cell.angle_alpha   90.00
_cell.angle_beta   90.00
_cell.angle_gamma   90.00
#
_symmetry.space_group_name_H-M   'P 1'
#
loop_
_entity.id
_entity.type
_entity.pdbx_description
1 polymer ?
#
loop_
_entity_poly.entity_id
_entity_poly.type
_entity_poly.pdbx_seq_one_letter_code
_entity_poly.pdbx_strand_id
1 'polypeptide(L)'
;MKRTFEKGYLPNFSKEIFTISKQIPRDPPVYKLKDLDGEELKGTFYEKELQKIIKEDDVYEIEKVLKKRGRGNNVHYLVKWLGYPNKFNTWVPASEINKI
;
A
#
# COMPACT_ATOMS: atom_id res chain seq x y z
N MET A 1 -9.28 19.15 1.15
CA MET A 1 -7.85 19.49 1.23
C MET A 1 -7.21 19.10 -0.10
N LYS A 2 -6.85 20.08 -0.94
CA LYS A 2 -6.36 19.87 -2.31
C LYS A 2 -4.97 19.22 -2.23
N ARG A 3 -4.82 18.00 -2.75
CA ARG A 3 -3.48 17.45 -3.07
C ARG A 3 -2.91 18.36 -4.16
N THR A 4 -1.89 19.14 -3.81
CA THR A 4 -1.11 19.95 -4.74
C THR A 4 -0.64 19.06 -5.89
N PHE A 5 -0.99 19.44 -7.12
CA PHE A 5 -0.51 18.77 -8.32
C PHE A 5 1.01 18.93 -8.38
N GLU A 6 1.75 17.86 -8.13
CA GLU A 6 3.18 17.77 -8.41
C GLU A 6 3.39 17.74 -9.92
N LYS A 7 4.38 18.49 -10.42
CA LYS A 7 4.64 18.66 -11.86
C LYS A 7 4.81 17.29 -12.55
N GLY A 8 3.91 16.99 -13.49
CA GLY A 8 3.66 15.64 -14.03
C GLY A 8 4.63 15.10 -15.07
N TYR A 9 5.94 15.11 -14.80
CA TYR A 9 6.93 14.42 -15.65
C TYR A 9 7.74 13.33 -14.92
N LEU A 10 7.67 13.25 -13.59
CA LEU A 10 8.16 12.09 -12.86
C LEU A 10 6.99 11.12 -12.62
N PRO A 11 7.16 9.82 -12.90
CA PRO A 11 6.17 8.84 -12.49
C PRO A 11 6.16 8.78 -10.96
N ASN A 12 5.24 9.52 -10.34
CA ASN A 12 4.99 9.47 -8.90
C ASN A 12 4.05 8.29 -8.62
N PHE A 13 4.56 7.06 -8.77
CA PHE A 13 3.85 5.88 -8.32
C PHE A 13 3.70 5.94 -6.80
N SER A 14 2.50 5.67 -6.29
CA SER A 14 2.32 5.41 -4.87
C SER A 14 3.05 4.13 -4.49
N LYS A 15 3.56 4.04 -3.25
CA LYS A 15 4.08 2.78 -2.70
C LYS A 15 2.99 1.74 -2.35
N GLU A 16 1.72 2.12 -2.46
CA GLU A 16 0.60 1.22 -2.22
C GLU A 16 0.55 0.11 -3.27
N ILE A 17 0.43 -1.13 -2.81
CA ILE A 17 0.31 -2.31 -3.67
C ILE A 17 -1.17 -2.57 -3.95
N PHE A 18 -1.49 -2.75 -5.22
CA PHE A 18 -2.83 -3.11 -5.68
C PHE A 18 -2.83 -4.46 -6.40
N THR A 19 -3.96 -5.16 -6.32
CA THR A 19 -4.18 -6.41 -7.07
C THR A 19 -5.04 -6.11 -8.29
N ILE A 20 -4.67 -6.68 -9.44
CA ILE A 20 -5.52 -6.62 -10.64
C ILE A 20 -6.74 -7.51 -10.41
N SER A 21 -7.94 -6.91 -10.33
CA SER A 21 -9.19 -7.65 -10.18
C SER A 21 -9.75 -8.13 -11.51
N LYS A 22 -9.53 -7.34 -12.57
CA LYS A 22 -10.01 -7.65 -13.92
C LYS A 22 -9.15 -6.95 -14.97
N GLN A 23 -8.75 -7.72 -15.98
CA GLN A 23 -8.25 -7.17 -17.24
C GLN A 23 -9.43 -7.02 -18.20
N ILE A 24 -9.52 -5.87 -18.86
CA ILE A 24 -10.57 -5.57 -19.85
C ILE A 24 -9.89 -5.40 -21.20
N PRO A 25 -10.22 -6.24 -22.20
CA PRO A 25 -9.67 -6.13 -23.54
C PRO A 25 -10.25 -4.90 -24.24
N ARG A 26 -9.49 -3.81 -24.23
CA ARG A 26 -9.68 -2.59 -25.02
C ARG A 26 -8.39 -2.34 -25.81
N ASP A 27 -8.40 -1.35 -26.68
CA ASP A 27 -7.20 -0.90 -27.40
C ASP A 27 -6.81 0.52 -26.94
N PRO A 28 -5.81 0.69 -26.04
CA PRO A 28 -5.03 -0.35 -25.36
C PRO A 28 -5.77 -0.99 -24.16
N PRO A 29 -5.33 -2.16 -23.64
CA PRO A 29 -5.97 -2.83 -22.52
C PRO A 29 -6.02 -1.97 -21.25
N VAL A 30 -7.09 -2.17 -20.46
CA VAL A 30 -7.26 -1.46 -19.19
C VAL A 30 -7.54 -2.44 -18.05
N TYR A 31 -7.17 -2.05 -16.85
CA TYR A 31 -7.22 -2.89 -15.66
C TYR A 31 -8.10 -2.26 -14.58
N LYS A 32 -8.91 -3.08 -13.92
CA LYS A 32 -9.50 -2.75 -12.62
C LYS A 32 -8.56 -3.21 -11.51
N LEU A 33 -8.45 -2.36 -10.50
CA LEU A 33 -7.59 -2.59 -9.35
C LEU A 33 -8.43 -2.74 -8.08
N LYS A 34 -7.95 -3.58 -7.17
CA LYS A 34 -8.40 -3.69 -5.79
C LYS A 34 -7.25 -3.36 -4.85
N ASP A 35 -7.57 -2.71 -3.74
CA ASP A 35 -6.62 -2.58 -2.64
C ASP A 35 -6.46 -3.89 -1.87
N LEU A 36 -5.67 -3.86 -0.79
CA LEU A 36 -5.39 -5.03 0.06
C LEU A 36 -6.62 -5.49 0.86
N ASP A 37 -7.63 -4.63 1.08
CA ASP A 37 -8.89 -5.00 1.72
C ASP A 37 -9.90 -5.59 0.71
N GLY A 38 -9.55 -5.60 -0.58
CA GLY A 38 -10.41 -6.07 -1.67
C GLY A 38 -11.39 -5.00 -2.19
N GLU A 39 -11.28 -3.75 -1.74
CA GLU A 39 -12.11 -2.64 -2.23
C GLU A 39 -11.68 -2.27 -3.67
N GLU A 40 -12.62 -2.25 -4.61
CA GLU A 40 -12.32 -1.82 -5.98
C GLU A 40 -12.06 -0.31 -6.04
N LEU A 41 -10.96 0.08 -6.70
CA LEU A 41 -10.71 1.47 -7.02
C LEU A 41 -11.69 1.95 -8.08
N LYS A 42 -12.12 3.22 -7.98
CA LYS A 42 -12.97 3.83 -8.98
C LYS A 42 -12.20 4.05 -10.28
N GLY A 43 -12.71 3.48 -11.37
CA GLY A 43 -12.19 3.68 -12.72
C GLY A 43 -11.45 2.45 -13.27
N THR A 44 -10.64 2.70 -14.30
CA THR A 44 -9.79 1.71 -14.96
C THR A 44 -8.46 2.36 -15.29
N PHE A 45 -7.37 1.61 -15.23
CA PHE A 45 -6.01 2.10 -15.37
C PHE A 45 -5.32 1.45 -16.57
N TYR A 46 -4.46 2.18 -17.26
CA TYR A 46 -3.63 1.64 -18.33
C TYR A 46 -2.38 0.96 -17.77
N GLU A 47 -1.80 0.03 -18.52
CA GLU A 47 -0.56 -0.67 -18.12
C GLU A 47 0.59 0.29 -17.79
N LYS A 48 0.75 1.36 -18.56
CA LYS A 48 1.79 2.40 -18.35
C LYS A 48 1.65 3.16 -17.03
N GLU A 49 0.47 3.09 -16.39
CA GLU A 49 0.19 3.70 -15.09
C GLU A 49 0.44 2.71 -13.94
N LEU A 50 0.92 1.51 -14.24
CA LEU A 50 1.15 0.43 -13.28
C LEU A 50 2.60 -0.04 -13.36
N GLN A 51 3.15 -0.40 -12.20
CA GLN A 51 4.40 -1.13 -12.11
C GLN A 51 4.11 -2.53 -11.57
N LYS A 52 4.39 -3.55 -12.37
CA LYS A 52 4.29 -4.94 -11.91
C LYS A 52 5.39 -5.18 -10.87
N ILE A 53 4.98 -5.68 -9.71
CA ILE A 53 5.89 -6.16 -8.67
C ILE A 53 5.75 -7.66 -8.49
N ILE A 54 6.79 -8.30 -7.99
CA ILE A 54 6.73 -9.67 -7.48
C ILE A 54 6.76 -9.54 -5.96
N LYS A 55 5.70 -9.99 -5.30
CA LYS A 55 5.64 -10.02 -3.85
C LYS A 55 6.14 -11.37 -3.38
N GLU A 56 7.37 -11.41 -2.87
CA GLU A 56 8.04 -12.65 -2.43
C GLU A 56 7.69 -12.99 -0.97
N ASP A 57 7.43 -11.99 -0.15
CA ASP A 57 7.07 -12.13 1.26
C ASP A 57 6.00 -11.11 1.72
N ASP A 58 5.58 -11.22 2.97
CA ASP A 58 4.67 -10.27 3.64
C ASP A 58 5.44 -9.21 4.44
N VAL A 59 6.57 -8.72 3.91
CA VAL A 59 7.35 -7.66 4.55
C VAL A 59 6.93 -6.30 4.00
N TYR A 60 6.69 -5.35 4.91
CA TYR A 60 6.29 -3.98 4.57
C TYR A 60 7.13 -2.96 5.35
N GLU A 61 7.43 -1.83 4.70
CA GLU A 61 8.17 -0.74 5.31
C GLU A 61 7.30 0.04 6.32
N ILE A 62 7.85 0.28 7.51
CA ILE A 62 7.22 1.11 8.54
C ILE A 62 7.51 2.58 8.28
N GLU A 63 6.48 3.41 8.16
CA GLU A 63 6.61 4.88 8.14
C GLU A 63 6.83 5.42 9.54
N LYS A 64 5.99 4.97 10.49
CA LYS A 64 5.98 5.49 11.86
C LYS A 64 5.30 4.52 12.82
N VAL A 65 5.83 4.42 14.04
CA VAL A 65 5.10 3.82 15.17
C VAL A 65 4.22 4.89 15.82
N LEU A 66 2.92 4.66 15.85
CA LEU A 66 1.93 5.62 16.35
C LEU A 66 1.62 5.43 17.83
N LYS A 67 1.53 4.18 18.29
CA LYS A 67 1.17 3.84 19.68
C LYS A 67 1.89 2.57 20.12
N LYS A 68 1.98 2.37 21.43
CA LYS A 68 2.48 1.15 22.07
C LYS A 68 1.42 0.64 23.05
N ARG A 69 1.23 -0.69 23.13
CA ARG A 69 0.40 -1.34 24.16
C ARG A 69 1.08 -2.61 24.66
N GLY A 70 0.58 -3.12 25.80
CA GLY A 70 1.11 -4.34 26.42
C GLY A 70 2.35 -4.11 27.29
N ARG A 71 2.83 -5.18 27.91
CA ARG A 71 4.01 -5.21 28.80
C ARG A 71 4.77 -6.53 28.61
N GLY A 72 6.06 -6.53 28.96
CA GLY A 72 6.92 -7.70 28.83
C GLY A 72 6.99 -8.20 27.39
N ASN A 73 6.79 -9.50 27.17
CA ASN A 73 6.86 -10.11 25.85
C ASN A 73 5.62 -9.84 24.97
N ASN A 74 4.53 -9.31 25.53
CA ASN A 74 3.28 -9.05 24.80
C ASN A 74 3.17 -7.61 24.29
N VAL A 75 4.31 -6.94 24.08
CA VAL A 75 4.33 -5.58 23.55
C VAL A 75 3.93 -5.58 22.09
N HIS A 76 2.99 -4.71 21.73
CA HIS A 76 2.57 -4.46 20.36
C HIS A 76 2.72 -2.98 20.04
N TYR A 77 2.98 -2.68 18.77
CA TYR A 77 3.06 -1.33 18.22
C TYR A 77 1.98 -1.12 17.18
N LEU A 78 1.27 0.01 17.26
CA LEU A 78 0.38 0.43 16.18
C LEU A 78 1.25 1.09 15.11
N VAL A 79 1.36 0.43 13.97
CA VAL A 79 2.26 0.79 12.88
C VAL A 79 1.49 1.54 11.81
N LYS A 80 2.06 2.66 11.35
CA LYS A 80 1.72 3.31 10.08
C LYS A 80 2.67 2.78 9.02
N TRP A 81 2.12 2.11 8.01
CA TRP A 81 2.87 1.55 6.89
C TRP A 81 3.19 2.63 5.85
N LEU A 82 4.39 2.57 5.28
CA LEU A 82 4.88 3.58 4.36
C LEU A 82 4.11 3.57 3.04
N GLY A 83 3.52 4.72 2.71
CA GLY A 83 2.74 4.89 1.49
C GLY A 83 1.33 4.28 1.50
N TYR A 84 0.91 3.67 2.62
CA TYR A 84 -0.46 3.17 2.79
C TYR A 84 -1.34 4.18 3.55
N PRO A 85 -2.65 4.26 3.27
CA PRO A 85 -3.58 5.04 4.07
C PRO A 85 -3.68 4.57 5.54
N ASN A 86 -4.10 5.47 6.43
CA ASN A 86 -4.25 5.18 7.87
C ASN A 86 -5.23 4.04 8.20
N LYS A 87 -6.12 3.65 7.26
CA LYS A 87 -7.03 2.52 7.45
C LYS A 87 -6.29 1.19 7.59
N PHE A 88 -5.10 1.09 7.02
CA PHE A 88 -4.23 -0.09 7.11
C PHE A 88 -3.34 -0.11 8.35
N ASN A 89 -3.47 0.85 9.27
CA ASN A 89 -2.67 0.84 10.49
C ASN A 89 -3.02 -0.38 11.34
N THR A 90 -2.03 -1.22 11.65
CA THR A 90 -2.24 -2.46 12.39
C THR A 90 -1.36 -2.56 13.62
N TRP A 91 -1.81 -3.35 14.60
CA TRP A 91 -1.03 -3.68 15.78
C TRP A 91 -0.13 -4.86 15.48
N VAL A 92 1.18 -4.62 15.44
CA VAL A 92 2.20 -5.63 15.16
C VAL A 92 2.95 -5.97 16.45
N PRO A 93 3.19 -7.26 16.76
CA PRO A 93 4.05 -7.67 17.86
C PRO A 93 5.45 -7.06 17.74
N ALA A 94 6.03 -6.65 18.87
CA ALA A 94 7.39 -6.09 18.87
C ALA A 94 8.45 -7.09 18.35
N SER A 95 8.18 -8.40 18.47
CA SER A 95 9.02 -9.48 17.96
C SER A 95 9.06 -9.60 16.43
N GLU A 96 8.07 -9.04 15.73
CA GLU A 96 7.97 -9.11 14.26
C GLU A 96 8.55 -7.84 13.59
N ILE A 97 8.99 -6.86 14.37
CA ILE A 97 9.58 -5.63 13.84
C ILE A 97 11.09 -5.79 13.72
N ASN A 98 11.56 -5.83 12.47
CA ASN A 98 12.99 -5.81 12.15
C ASN A 98 13.48 -4.37 11.99
N LYS A 99 14.61 -4.04 12.63
CA LYS A 99 15.35 -2.79 12.36
C LYS A 99 16.46 -3.11 11.36
N ILE A 100 16.40 -2.46 10.21
CA ILE A 100 17.46 -2.48 9.19
C ILE A 100 18.49 -1.41 9.55
#